data_AF-A0A955R0X7-F1
#
_entry.id   AF-A0A955R0X7-F1
#
_cell.length_a   1.000
_cell.length_b   1.000
_cell.length_c   1.000
_cell.angle_alpha   90.00
_cell.angle_beta   90.00
_cell.angle_gamma   90.00
#
_symmetry.space_group_name_H-M   'P 1'
#
loop_
_entity.id
_entity.type
_entity.pdbx_description
1 polymer ?
#
loop_
_entity_poly.entity_id
_entity_poly.type
_entity_poly.pdbx_seq_one_letter_code
_entity_poly.pdbx_strand_id
1 'polypeptide(L)'
;MRILDGESNKPLNQITLYLTIEEVKEIKDSLEALLNRPRENHQHISSEDFTKEITVCVYDLEDPNLLNSFDERSIKLINFDE
;
A
#
# COMPACT_ATOMS: atom_id res chain seq x y z
N MET A 1 1.87 5.95 -9.59
CA MET A 1 1.86 5.17 -8.33
C MET A 1 2.18 6.16 -7.23
N ARG A 2 1.58 6.01 -6.06
CA ARG A 2 1.81 6.90 -4.92
C ARG A 2 2.59 6.14 -3.87
N ILE A 3 3.73 6.68 -3.44
CA ILE A 3 4.63 6.01 -2.49
C ILE A 3 4.88 6.95 -1.33
N LEU A 4 4.64 6.46 -0.12
CA LEU A 4 4.82 7.22 1.12
C LEU A 4 5.89 6.53 1.98
N ASP A 5 6.87 7.30 2.44
CA ASP A 5 7.72 6.87 3.54
C ASP A 5 6.89 6.91 4.83
N GLY A 6 6.61 5.72 5.40
CA GLY A 6 5.81 5.59 6.62
C GLY A 6 6.44 6.21 7.87
N GLU A 7 7.77 6.33 7.93
CA GLU A 7 8.47 6.93 9.06
C GLU A 7 8.54 8.45 8.93
N SER A 8 9.03 8.96 7.79
CA SER A 8 9.21 10.41 7.62
C SER A 8 7.94 11.13 7.15
N ASN A 9 6.91 10.37 6.74
CA ASN A 9 5.66 10.86 6.19
C ASN A 9 5.85 11.75 4.95
N LYS A 10 6.89 11.46 4.16
CA LYS A 10 7.22 12.19 2.92
C LYS A 10 6.95 11.32 1.69
N PRO A 11 6.50 11.92 0.58
CA PRO A 11 6.38 11.21 -0.68
C PRO A 11 7.75 10.76 -1.19
N LEU A 12 7.79 9.59 -1.82
CA LEU A 12 8.97 9.06 -2.49
C LEU A 12 8.68 8.89 -3.98
N ASN A 13 9.65 9.22 -4.82
CA ASN A 13 9.52 9.03 -6.27
C ASN A 13 10.00 7.65 -6.73
N GLN A 14 10.77 6.95 -5.91
CA GLN A 14 11.37 5.66 -6.25
C GLN A 14 11.67 4.86 -4.99
N ILE A 15 11.43 3.55 -5.06
CA ILE A 15 11.88 2.55 -4.10
C ILE A 15 12.42 1.33 -4.83
N THR A 16 13.28 0.56 -4.17
CA THR A 16 13.73 -0.76 -4.65
C THR A 16 13.51 -1.77 -3.53
N LEU A 17 12.77 -2.84 -3.82
CA LEU A 17 12.54 -3.93 -2.88
C LEU A 17 13.45 -5.10 -3.22
N TYR A 18 14.15 -5.62 -2.20
CA TYR A 18 14.92 -6.86 -2.29
C TYR A 18 14.16 -7.93 -1.53
N LEU A 19 13.61 -8.89 -2.26
CA LEU A 19 12.67 -9.86 -1.73
C LEU A 19 13.19 -11.27 -1.96
N THR A 20 13.00 -12.12 -0.96
CA THR A 20 13.07 -13.57 -1.11
C THR A 20 11.88 -14.09 -1.91
N ILE A 21 11.97 -15.34 -2.37
CA ILE A 21 10.88 -15.98 -3.10
C ILE A 21 9.61 -16.11 -2.26
N GLU A 22 9.73 -16.32 -0.94
CA GLU A 22 8.56 -16.43 -0.07
C GLU A 22 7.88 -15.07 0.13
N GLU A 23 8.65 -14.00 0.34
CA GLU A 23 8.09 -12.64 0.40
C GLU A 23 7.39 -12.23 -0.91
N VAL A 24 7.92 -12.68 -2.07
CA VAL A 24 7.23 -12.47 -3.36
C VAL A 24 5.88 -13.17 -3.41
N LYS A 25 5.76 -14.39 -2.86
CA LYS A 25 4.47 -15.11 -2.81
C LYS A 25 3.50 -14.41 -1.86
N GLU A 26 3.97 -13.97 -0.70
CA GLU A 26 3.15 -13.24 0.27
C GLU A 26 2.62 -11.93 -0.32
N ILE A 27 3.45 -11.18 -1.04
CA ILE A 27 3.02 -9.99 -1.78
C ILE A 27 1.95 -10.35 -2.81
N LYS A 28 2.18 -11.39 -3.61
CA LYS A 28 1.20 -11.82 -4.63
C LYS A 28 -0.15 -12.14 -3.99
N ASP A 29 -0.17 -12.96 -2.95
CA ASP A 29 -1.41 -13.40 -2.32
C ASP A 29 -2.12 -12.24 -1.60
N SER A 30 -1.35 -11.31 -1.00
CA SER A 30 -1.89 -10.08 -0.40
C SER A 30 -2.54 -9.17 -1.44
N LEU A 31 -1.91 -8.99 -2.61
CA LEU A 31 -2.47 -8.21 -3.71
C LEU A 31 -3.72 -8.88 -4.29
N GLU A 32 -3.72 -10.20 -4.43
CA GLU A 32 -4.91 -10.96 -4.84
C GLU A 32 -6.06 -10.82 -3.83
N ALA A 33 -5.76 -10.80 -2.53
CA ALA A 33 -6.76 -10.56 -1.49
C ALA A 33 -7.38 -9.16 -1.61
N LEU A 34 -6.55 -8.11 -1.79
CA LEU A 34 -7.02 -6.73 -2.00
C LEU A 34 -7.95 -6.59 -3.21
N LEU A 35 -7.61 -7.24 -4.32
CA LEU A 35 -8.44 -7.22 -5.53
C LEU A 35 -9.81 -7.90 -5.32
N ASN A 36 -9.84 -8.99 -4.54
CA ASN A 36 -11.07 -9.75 -4.29
C ASN A 36 -11.94 -9.15 -3.17
N ARG A 37 -11.36 -8.34 -2.27
CA ARG A 37 -12.04 -7.74 -1.12
C ARG A 37 -11.65 -6.28 -0.91
N PRO A 38 -11.98 -5.38 -1.85
CA PRO A 38 -11.49 -4.00 -1.82
C PRO A 38 -11.97 -3.18 -0.61
N ARG A 39 -12.98 -3.64 0.15
CA ARG A 39 -13.39 -3.02 1.41
C ARG A 39 -12.32 -3.12 2.51
N GLU A 40 -11.49 -4.15 2.46
CA GLU A 40 -10.22 -4.21 3.21
C GLU A 40 -9.18 -3.56 2.32
N ASN A 41 -9.09 -2.24 2.42
CA ASN A 41 -8.37 -1.39 1.46
C ASN A 41 -6.84 -1.42 1.60
N HIS A 42 -6.29 -2.20 2.55
CA HIS A 42 -4.85 -2.32 2.77
C HIS A 42 -4.45 -3.69 3.32
N GLN A 43 -3.19 -4.07 3.09
CA GLN A 43 -2.52 -5.23 3.67
C GLN A 43 -1.14 -4.82 4.17
N HIS A 44 -0.73 -5.40 5.29
CA HIS A 44 0.61 -5.27 5.85
C HIS A 44 1.40 -6.54 5.52
N ILE A 45 2.60 -6.37 4.98
CA ILE A 45 3.48 -7.46 4.59
C ILE A 45 4.80 -7.22 5.31
N SER A 46 5.13 -8.11 6.23
CA SER A 46 6.27 -7.95 7.15
C SER A 46 7.40 -8.91 6.79
N SER A 47 8.64 -8.55 7.15
CA SER A 47 9.74 -9.51 7.17
C SER A 47 9.49 -10.60 8.21
N GLU A 48 10.16 -11.75 8.06
CA GLU A 48 10.03 -12.90 8.99
C GLU A 48 10.35 -12.54 10.46
N ASP A 49 11.25 -11.59 10.68
CA ASP A 49 11.63 -11.08 12.00
C ASP A 49 10.78 -9.88 12.48
N PHE A 50 9.79 -9.47 11.68
CA PHE A 50 8.89 -8.34 11.93
C PHE A 50 9.59 -6.99 12.12
N THR A 51 10.84 -6.85 11.65
CA THR A 51 11.58 -5.59 11.75
C THR A 51 11.33 -4.63 10.59
N LYS A 52 10.85 -5.15 9.45
CA LYS A 52 10.51 -4.39 8.25
C LYS A 52 9.09 -4.69 7.84
N GLU A 53 8.42 -3.69 7.27
CA GLU A 53 7.06 -3.83 6.77
C GLU A 53 6.86 -2.96 5.54
N ILE A 54 6.08 -3.46 4.58
CA ILE A 54 5.43 -2.64 3.56
C ILE A 54 3.92 -2.70 3.76
N THR A 55 3.26 -1.56 3.64
CA THR A 55 1.80 -1.51 3.55
C THR A 55 1.41 -1.27 2.11
N VAL A 56 0.59 -2.14 1.54
CA VAL A 56 0.00 -1.97 0.21
C VAL A 56 -1.46 -1.64 0.34
N CYS A 57 -1.91 -0.61 -0.38
CA CYS A 57 -3.29 -0.14 -0.33
C CYS A 57 -3.93 -0.14 -1.71
N VAL A 58 -5.23 -0.42 -1.80
CA VAL A 58 -6.02 -0.29 -3.01
C VAL A 58 -7.09 0.79 -2.82
N TYR A 59 -7.19 1.68 -3.80
CA TYR A 59 -8.26 2.66 -3.88
C TYR A 59 -8.87 2.61 -5.27
N ASP A 60 -10.12 3.02 -5.38
CA ASP A 60 -10.85 3.12 -6.64
C ASP A 60 -11.34 4.56 -6.80
N LEU A 61 -11.06 5.16 -7.96
CA LEU A 61 -11.52 6.52 -8.28
C LEU A 61 -13.03 6.56 -8.59
N GLU A 62 -13.62 5.42 -8.94
CA GLU A 62 -15.04 5.28 -9.24
C GLU A 62 -15.88 4.97 -7.98
N ASP A 63 -15.25 4.50 -6.89
CA ASP A 63 -15.89 4.31 -5.57
C ASP A 63 -15.42 5.36 -4.54
N PRO A 64 -16.15 6.49 -4.41
CA PRO A 64 -15.78 7.54 -3.47
C PRO A 64 -15.84 7.09 -2.01
N ASN A 65 -16.58 6.04 -1.66
CA ASN A 65 -16.59 5.53 -0.29
C ASN A 65 -15.25 4.89 0.06
N LEU A 66 -14.65 4.17 -0.89
CA LEU A 66 -13.34 3.57 -0.73
C LEU A 66 -12.25 4.66 -0.63
N LEU A 67 -12.31 5.70 -1.48
CA LEU A 67 -11.37 6.81 -1.41
C LEU A 67 -11.47 7.58 -0.08
N ASN A 68 -12.69 7.83 0.42
CA ASN A 68 -12.93 8.55 1.67
C ASN A 68 -12.61 7.71 2.93
N SER A 69 -12.30 6.42 2.78
CA SER A 69 -11.87 5.56 3.89
C SER A 69 -10.40 5.79 4.29
N PHE A 70 -9.62 6.45 3.44
CA PHE A 70 -8.23 6.80 3.72
C PHE A 70 -8.12 8.02 4.63
N ASP A 71 -7.00 8.12 5.34
CA ASP A 71 -6.67 9.30 6.12
C ASP A 71 -6.40 10.54 5.22
N GLU A 72 -6.48 11.74 5.79
CA GLU A 72 -6.38 13.00 5.03
C GLU A 72 -5.04 13.13 4.27
N ARG A 73 -3.93 12.63 4.83
CA ARG A 73 -2.62 12.68 4.17
C ARG A 73 -2.56 11.75 2.96
N SER A 74 -3.18 10.58 3.05
CA SER A 74 -3.23 9.59 1.97
C SER A 74 -4.10 10.10 0.85
N ILE A 75 -5.23 10.75 1.17
CA ILE A 75 -6.07 11.44 0.18
C ILE A 75 -5.28 12.55 -0.52
N LYS A 76 -4.51 13.37 0.22
CA LYS A 76 -3.64 14.39 -0.39
C LYS A 76 -2.62 13.76 -1.32
N LEU A 77 -1.93 12.70 -0.90
CA LEU A 77 -0.98 12.01 -1.75
C LEU A 77 -1.64 11.46 -3.03
N ILE A 78 -2.80 10.80 -2.90
CA ILE A 78 -3.55 10.24 -4.04
C ILE A 78 -3.95 11.33 -5.04
N ASN A 79 -4.36 12.50 -4.56
CA ASN A 79 -4.89 13.59 -5.39
C ASN A 79 -3.82 14.53 -5.98
N PHE A 80 -2.68 14.70 -5.32
CA PHE A 80 -1.68 15.73 -5.67
C PHE A 80 -0.34 15.19 -6.18
N ASP A 81 -0.15 13.86 -6.13
CA ASP A 81 1.01 13.18 -6.69
C ASP A 81 0.63 12.68 -8.11
N GLU A 82 0.76 13.57 -9.10
CA GLU A 82 0.67 13.29 -10.55
C GLU A 82 2.04 13.01 -11.17
#